data_AF-A0A060BUJ3-F1
#
_entry.id   AF-A0A060BUJ3-F1
#
_cell.length_a   1.000
_cell.length_b   1.000
_cell.length_c   1.000
_cell.angle_alpha   90.00
_cell.angle_beta   90.00
_cell.angle_gamma   90.00
#
_symmetry.space_group_name_H-M   'P 1'
#
loop_
_entity.id
_entity.type
_entity.pdbx_description
1 polymer ?
#
loop_
_entity_poly.entity_id
_entity_poly.type
_entity_poly.pdbx_seq_one_letter_code
_entity_poly.pdbx_strand_id
1 'polypeptide(L)'
;LDTLDQMNMYRIAVDRLPFAMPLDGGYRFTSSFGYRWGRLHAGVDLAGPVGMKVKAPADGTVIEAGWENGYGLMVRLQHDFGVSTVYGHMSKNPREGRAKGVARRPDW
;
A
#
# COMPACT_ATOMS: atom_id res chain seq x y z
N LEU A 1 33.63 -6.19 -7.46
CA LEU A 1 32.22 -6.28 -7.00
C LEU A 1 31.62 -7.44 -7.78
N ASP A 2 31.36 -8.55 -7.10
CA ASP A 2 31.10 -9.84 -7.70
C ASP A 2 29.62 -9.99 -8.09
N THR A 3 29.33 -10.71 -9.17
CA THR A 3 27.96 -10.85 -9.72
C THR A 3 26.98 -11.43 -8.70
N LEU A 4 27.48 -12.26 -7.78
CA LEU A 4 26.72 -12.86 -6.68
C LEU A 4 26.17 -11.83 -5.67
N ASP A 5 26.96 -10.81 -5.31
CA ASP A 5 26.51 -9.75 -4.40
C ASP A 5 25.37 -8.94 -5.04
N GLN A 6 25.50 -8.63 -6.32
CA GLN A 6 24.48 -7.90 -7.07
C GLN A 6 23.18 -8.72 -7.18
N MET A 7 23.27 -10.02 -7.46
CA MET A 7 22.09 -10.91 -7.49
C MET A 7 21.42 -11.03 -6.12
N ASN A 8 22.21 -11.12 -5.05
CA ASN A 8 21.67 -11.13 -3.69
C ASN A 8 20.96 -9.82 -3.34
N MET A 9 21.52 -8.67 -3.72
CA MET A 9 20.88 -7.37 -3.53
C MET A 9 19.55 -7.26 -4.27
N TYR A 10 19.49 -7.68 -5.54
CA TYR A 10 18.24 -7.66 -6.29
C TYR A 10 17.19 -8.59 -5.70
N ARG A 11 17.60 -9.77 -5.22
CA ARG A 11 16.69 -10.70 -4.54
C ARG A 11 16.06 -10.06 -3.30
N ILE A 12 16.89 -9.46 -2.43
CA ILE A 12 16.42 -8.77 -1.23
C ILE A 12 15.47 -7.62 -1.58
N ALA A 13 15.77 -6.85 -2.63
CA ALA A 13 14.94 -5.75 -3.07
C ALA A 13 13.57 -6.25 -3.58
N VAL A 14 13.55 -7.29 -4.42
CA VAL A 14 12.30 -7.88 -4.95
C VAL A 14 11.43 -8.45 -3.82
N ASP A 15 12.03 -9.09 -2.81
CA ASP A 15 11.31 -9.66 -1.69
C ASP A 15 10.68 -8.59 -0.76
N ARG A 16 11.24 -7.38 -0.71
CA ARG A 16 10.86 -6.32 0.24
C ARG A 16 10.06 -5.17 -0.35
N LEU A 17 10.12 -4.99 -1.67
CA LEU A 17 9.40 -3.92 -2.34
C LEU A 17 7.93 -4.30 -2.59
N PRO A 18 7.01 -3.32 -2.55
CA PRO A 18 5.56 -3.54 -2.63
C PRO A 18 5.07 -3.82 -4.05
N PHE A 19 5.45 -4.98 -4.62
CA PHE A 19 5.06 -5.35 -5.99
C PHE A 19 3.79 -6.21 -6.10
N ALA A 20 3.32 -6.80 -4.99
CA ALA A 20 2.12 -7.65 -5.05
C ALA A 20 0.84 -6.84 -5.26
N MET A 21 -0.21 -7.48 -5.79
CA MET A 21 -1.53 -6.86 -5.93
C MET A 21 -2.22 -6.74 -4.56
N PRO A 22 -2.74 -5.56 -4.18
CA PRO A 22 -3.36 -5.36 -2.87
C PRO A 22 -4.79 -5.92 -2.75
N LEU A 23 -5.39 -6.35 -3.87
CA LEU A 23 -6.75 -6.90 -3.93
C LEU A 23 -6.74 -8.29 -4.58
N ASP A 24 -7.54 -9.22 -4.03
CA ASP A 24 -7.76 -10.54 -4.63
C ASP A 24 -9.06 -10.54 -5.44
N GLY A 25 -8.98 -10.64 -6.77
CA GLY A 25 -10.14 -10.84 -7.66
C GLY A 25 -11.29 -9.84 -7.47
N GLY A 26 -12.36 -9.96 -8.28
CA GLY A 26 -13.61 -9.21 -8.07
C GLY A 26 -13.53 -7.68 -8.07
N TYR A 27 -12.39 -7.10 -8.47
CA TYR A 27 -12.21 -5.66 -8.62
C TYR A 27 -12.12 -5.28 -10.10
N ARG A 28 -12.36 -4.00 -10.39
CA ARG A 28 -12.20 -3.41 -11.72
C ARG A 28 -11.26 -2.22 -11.64
N PHE A 29 -10.27 -2.19 -12.52
CA PHE A 29 -9.49 -0.99 -12.74
C PHE A 29 -10.40 0.08 -13.37
N THR A 30 -10.64 1.17 -12.66
CA THR A 30 -11.51 2.25 -13.14
C THR A 30 -10.73 3.45 -13.59
N SER A 31 -9.51 3.63 -13.07
CA SER A 31 -8.78 4.87 -13.28
C SER A 31 -7.26 4.73 -13.02
N SER A 32 -6.44 5.29 -13.92
CA SER A 32 -4.97 5.32 -13.85
C SER A 32 -4.37 6.51 -13.09
N PHE A 33 -3.09 6.42 -12.77
CA PHE A 33 -2.30 7.58 -12.34
C PHE A 33 -2.24 8.66 -13.45
N GLY A 34 -2.21 9.94 -13.07
CA GLY A 34 -1.96 11.06 -13.99
C GLY A 34 -2.87 12.28 -13.78
N TYR A 35 -2.67 13.33 -14.57
CA TYR A 35 -3.46 14.57 -14.48
C TYR A 35 -4.88 14.41 -15.04
N ARG A 36 -5.86 14.94 -14.32
CA ARG A 36 -7.28 14.96 -14.70
C ARG A 36 -7.95 16.23 -14.24
N TRP A 37 -8.67 16.89 -15.13
CA TRP A 37 -9.43 18.11 -14.82
C TRP A 37 -8.58 19.16 -14.06
N GLY A 38 -7.29 19.28 -14.41
CA GLY A 38 -6.35 20.22 -13.78
C GLY A 38 -5.75 19.76 -12.44
N ARG A 39 -6.05 18.55 -11.93
CA ARG A 39 -5.46 18.00 -10.70
C ARG A 39 -4.75 16.67 -10.95
N LEU A 40 -3.62 16.45 -10.30
CA LEU A 40 -2.92 15.17 -10.33
C LEU A 40 -3.70 14.10 -9.54
N HIS A 41 -4.04 13.00 -10.20
CA HIS A 41 -4.47 11.76 -9.56
C HIS A 41 -3.23 10.95 -9.18
N ALA A 42 -2.78 11.08 -7.93
CA ALA A 42 -1.55 10.48 -7.41
C ALA A 42 -1.73 9.02 -6.98
N GLY A 43 -2.50 8.24 -7.73
CA GLY A 43 -2.80 6.85 -7.44
C GLY A 43 -3.53 6.14 -8.57
N VAL A 44 -4.04 4.94 -8.30
CA VAL A 44 -4.91 4.18 -9.19
C VAL A 44 -6.20 3.84 -8.47
N ASP A 45 -7.31 3.84 -9.19
CA ASP A 45 -8.61 3.46 -8.63
C ASP A 45 -8.94 2.02 -9.03
N LEU A 46 -9.16 1.20 -8.00
CA LEU A 46 -9.58 -0.18 -8.12
C LEU A 46 -10.94 -0.33 -7.43
N ALA A 47 -12.01 -0.38 -8.22
CA ALA A 47 -13.37 -0.49 -7.69
C ALA A 47 -13.69 -1.93 -7.31
N GLY A 48 -14.14 -2.15 -6.09
CA GLY A 48 -14.62 -3.45 -5.57
C GLY A 48 -15.84 -3.26 -4.65
N PRO A 49 -16.46 -4.35 -4.18
CA PRO A 49 -17.57 -4.26 -3.22
C PRO A 49 -17.11 -3.64 -1.89
N VAL A 50 -18.02 -2.93 -1.21
CA VAL A 50 -17.77 -2.35 0.12
C VAL A 50 -17.33 -3.45 1.09
N GLY A 51 -16.26 -3.20 1.85
CA GLY A 51 -15.70 -4.17 2.78
C GLY A 51 -14.82 -5.25 2.14
N MET A 52 -14.52 -5.15 0.84
CA MET A 52 -13.49 -5.97 0.19
C MET A 52 -12.18 -5.89 0.99
N LYS A 53 -11.55 -7.06 1.18
CA LYS A 53 -10.29 -7.14 1.92
C LYS A 53 -9.17 -6.51 1.10
N VAL A 54 -8.48 -5.56 1.69
CA VAL A 54 -7.25 -4.96 1.16
C VAL A 54 -6.06 -5.54 1.91
N LYS A 55 -5.01 -5.93 1.18
CA LYS A 55 -3.78 -6.50 1.73
C LYS A 55 -2.60 -5.57 1.46
N ALA A 56 -1.62 -5.63 2.35
CA ALA A 56 -0.33 -5.01 2.12
C ALA A 56 0.42 -5.79 1.01
N PRO A 57 1.00 -5.11 0.01
CA PRO A 57 1.70 -5.70 -1.12
C PRO A 57 3.14 -6.14 -0.77
N ALA A 58 3.63 -5.71 0.39
CA ALA A 58 4.87 -6.16 1.03
C ALA A 58 4.78 -5.89 2.54
N ASP A 59 5.73 -6.41 3.30
CA ASP A 59 5.89 -6.07 4.72
C ASP A 59 6.09 -4.57 4.90
N GLY A 60 5.55 -4.01 5.97
CA GLY A 60 5.67 -2.59 6.26
C GLY A 60 5.03 -2.21 7.58
N THR A 61 5.29 -0.98 8.01
CA THR A 61 4.79 -0.41 9.26
C THR A 61 3.71 0.61 8.96
N VAL A 62 2.59 0.54 9.68
CA VAL A 62 1.57 1.60 9.65
C VAL A 62 2.17 2.87 10.25
N ILE A 63 2.32 3.91 9.43
CA ILE A 63 2.81 5.22 9.89
C ILE A 63 1.67 6.24 10.03
N GLU A 64 0.57 6.06 9.30
CA GLU A 64 -0.64 6.86 9.45
C GLU A 64 -1.88 5.98 9.27
N ALA A 65 -2.91 6.24 10.06
CA ALA A 65 -4.21 5.57 9.96
C ALA A 65 -5.29 6.46 10.55
N GLY A 66 -6.31 6.79 9.76
CA GLY A 66 -7.36 7.72 10.15
C GLY A 66 -8.07 8.36 8.96
N TRP A 67 -8.77 9.46 9.22
CA TRP A 67 -9.42 10.26 8.18
C TRP A 67 -8.46 11.31 7.62
N GLU A 68 -8.33 11.37 6.30
CA GLU A 68 -7.56 12.41 5.59
C GLU A 68 -8.44 13.04 4.49
N ASN A 69 -8.33 14.36 4.32
CA ASN A 69 -9.11 15.06 3.30
C ASN A 69 -8.74 14.57 1.89
N GLY A 70 -9.75 14.20 1.09
CA GLY A 70 -9.56 13.64 -0.24
C GLY A 70 -9.47 12.10 -0.28
N TYR A 71 -8.92 11.45 0.76
CA TYR A 71 -8.87 9.99 0.86
C TYR A 71 -10.01 9.39 1.70
N GLY A 72 -10.61 10.15 2.61
CA GLY A 72 -11.53 9.61 3.61
C GLY A 72 -10.78 8.76 4.63
N LEU A 73 -11.37 7.65 5.07
CA LEU A 73 -10.65 6.68 5.90
C LEU A 73 -9.52 6.04 5.09
N MET A 74 -8.30 6.14 5.61
CA MET A 74 -7.11 5.69 4.93
C MET A 74 -6.06 5.07 5.87
N VAL A 75 -5.13 4.31 5.30
CA VAL A 75 -3.91 3.84 5.96
C VAL A 75 -2.70 4.02 5.06
N ARG A 76 -1.59 4.47 5.64
CA ARG A 76 -0.28 4.61 4.99
C ARG A 76 0.70 3.62 5.61
N LEU A 77 1.34 2.83 4.75
CA LEU A 77 2.39 1.89 5.13
C LEU A 77 3.74 2.41 4.66
N GLN A 78 4.73 2.39 5.54
CA GLN A 78 6.14 2.54 5.20
C GLN A 78 6.75 1.15 4.97
N HIS A 79 7.30 0.94 3.77
CA HIS A 79 8.08 -0.24 3.42
C HIS A 79 9.58 0.08 3.49
N ASP A 80 10.40 -0.94 3.22
CA ASP A 80 11.84 -0.75 3.06
C ASP A 80 12.18 0.16 1.86
N PHE A 81 13.43 0.62 1.83
CA PHE A 81 13.98 1.47 0.74
C PHE A 81 13.23 2.79 0.52
N GLY A 82 12.54 3.29 1.54
CA GLY A 82 11.84 4.59 1.51
C GLY A 82 10.54 4.59 0.71
N VAL A 83 10.03 3.42 0.30
CA VAL A 83 8.78 3.32 -0.45
C VAL A 83 7.60 3.31 0.51
N SER A 84 6.54 4.07 0.20
CA SER A 84 5.28 4.02 0.94
C SER A 84 4.11 3.69 0.04
N THR A 85 3.08 3.07 0.62
CA THR A 85 1.79 2.80 -0.04
C THR A 85 0.67 3.42 0.78
N VAL A 86 -0.39 3.87 0.10
CA VAL A 86 -1.57 4.51 0.70
C VAL A 86 -2.81 3.82 0.18
N TYR A 87 -3.74 3.53 1.09
CA TYR A 87 -5.04 2.95 0.77
C TYR A 87 -6.13 3.87 1.29
N GLY A 88 -6.84 4.53 0.40
CA GLY A 88 -7.96 5.42 0.73
C GLY A 88 -9.32 4.74 0.59
N HIS A 89 -10.37 5.49 0.93
CA HIS A 89 -11.77 5.12 0.77
C HIS A 89 -12.17 3.82 1.49
N MET A 90 -11.53 3.53 2.63
CA MET A 90 -11.80 2.32 3.39
C MET A 90 -13.17 2.38 4.09
N SER A 91 -13.87 1.25 4.16
CA SER A 91 -15.19 1.17 4.80
C SER A 91 -15.15 0.93 6.31
N LYS A 92 -13.98 0.62 6.87
CA LYS A 92 -13.75 0.35 8.29
C LYS A 92 -12.46 1.01 8.74
N ASN A 93 -12.36 1.31 10.03
CA ASN A 93 -11.17 1.93 10.60
C ASN A 93 -9.96 0.99 10.45
N PRO A 94 -8.90 1.40 9.75
CA PRO A 94 -7.72 0.55 9.56
C PRO A 94 -6.98 0.22 10.85
N ARG A 95 -7.16 0.99 11.93
CA ARG A 95 -6.58 0.67 13.25
C ARG A 95 -7.24 -0.52 13.93
N GLU A 96 -8.45 -0.89 13.53
CA GLU A 96 -9.17 -2.08 14.02
C GLU A 96 -8.80 -3.34 13.20
N GLY A 97 -8.24 -3.15 12.00
CA GLY A 97 -7.74 -4.23 11.15
C GLY A 97 -6.30 -4.59 11.51
N ARG A 98 -6.04 -5.86 11.83
CA ARG A 98 -4.65 -6.35 11.94
C ARG A 98 -4.04 -6.39 10.53
N ALA A 99 -3.17 -5.44 10.20
CA ALA A 99 -2.27 -5.60 9.07
C ALA A 99 -1.42 -6.86 9.32
N LYS A 100 -1.64 -7.92 8.56
CA LYS A 100 -0.78 -9.10 8.58
C LYS A 100 0.42 -8.79 7.69
N GLY A 101 1.55 -8.52 8.33
CA GLY A 101 2.81 -8.08 7.76
C GLY A 101 3.52 -7.28 8.84
N VAL A 102 4.20 -8.01 9.75
CA VAL A 102 4.95 -7.57 10.93
C VAL A 102 4.71 -6.10 11.35
N ALA A 103 3.60 -5.87 12.06
CA ALA A 103 3.44 -4.67 12.87
C ALA A 103 4.43 -4.74 14.05
N ARG A 104 5.70 -4.39 13.79
CA ARG A 104 6.58 -3.91 14.86
C ARG A 104 6.00 -2.57 15.28
N ARG A 105 5.34 -2.59 16.45
CA ARG A 105 4.83 -1.39 17.12
C ARG A 105 5.95 -0.35 17.17
N PRO A 106 5.70 0.92 16.84
CA PRO A 106 6.53 1.98 17.36
C PRO A 106 6.21 2.15 18.84
N ASP A 107 7.25 2.34 19.64
CA ASP A 107 7.16 2.61 21.07
C ASP A 107 6.71 4.07 21.24
N TRP A 108 5.39 4.31 21.24
CA TRP A 108 4.70 5.47 21.82
C TRP A 108 3.18 5.25 21.86
#